data_AF-V5H862-F1
#
_entry.id   AF-V5H862-F1
#
_cell.length_a   1.000
_cell.length_b   1.000
_cell.length_c   1.000
_cell.angle_alpha   90.00
_cell.angle_beta   90.00
_cell.angle_gamma   90.00
#
_symmetry.space_group_name_H-M   'P 1'
#
loop_
_entity.id
_entity.type
_entity.pdbx_description
1 polymer ?
#
loop_
_entity_poly.entity_id
_entity_poly.type
_entity_poly.pdbx_seq_one_letter_code
_entity_poly.pdbx_strand_id
1 'polypeptide(L)'
;FSVDVGDLFYSVPHEELFVAVRESIEENGVVGFQNACGVGLDGFMELLKVYLQSTFILFEGGYYVQKAGICIGSCVAPVLCDIFLAKFDRNVQNGLEGKQVCKVVRYVDDYLVLWQRSENLLTCQVVESVLKVFHDNSSGLKFSHELPDGQFLQFLDLRLQFTGNHVCWSYH
;
A
#
# COMPACT_ATOMS: atom_id res chain seq x y z
N PHE A 1 -4.96 -15.70 0.73
CA PHE A 1 -4.61 -15.21 2.07
C PHE A 1 -4.66 -13.71 1.97
N SER A 2 -4.98 -13.04 3.07
CA SER A 2 -5.01 -11.59 3.13
C SER A 2 -3.74 -11.08 3.81
N VAL A 3 -3.32 -9.88 3.43
CA VAL A 3 -2.21 -9.14 4.04
C VAL A 3 -2.72 -7.76 4.34
N ASP A 4 -2.43 -7.24 5.52
CA ASP A 4 -2.87 -5.92 5.97
C ASP A 4 -1.63 -5.06 6.29
N VAL A 5 -1.70 -3.77 5.97
CA VAL A 5 -0.64 -2.80 6.23
C VAL A 5 -0.88 -2.11 7.56
N GLY A 6 -0.02 -2.39 8.53
CA GLY A 6 -0.11 -1.82 9.87
C GLY A 6 0.05 -0.30 9.87
N ASP A 7 -0.96 0.39 10.37
CA ASP A 7 -0.97 1.84 10.59
C ASP A 7 -0.58 2.65 9.34
N LEU A 8 -1.12 2.29 8.17
CA LEU A 8 -0.69 2.84 6.86
C LEU A 8 -0.40 4.34 6.90
N PHE A 9 -1.39 5.16 7.28
CA PHE A 9 -1.25 6.61 7.28
C PHE A 9 -0.17 7.12 8.23
N TYR A 10 0.17 6.41 9.30
CA TYR A 10 1.25 6.80 10.20
C TYR A 10 2.62 6.26 9.79
N SER A 11 2.62 5.22 8.95
CA SER A 11 3.81 4.45 8.60
C SER A 11 4.44 4.84 7.26
N VAL A 12 3.75 5.59 6.39
CA VAL A 12 4.31 5.98 5.08
C VAL A 12 5.62 6.77 5.22
N PRO A 13 6.75 6.28 4.69
CA PRO A 13 8.02 6.99 4.72
C PRO A 13 8.02 8.20 3.76
N HIS A 14 8.35 9.39 4.27
CA HIS A 14 8.32 10.64 3.49
C HIS A 14 9.25 10.62 2.28
N GLU A 15 10.49 10.14 2.43
CA GLU A 15 11.48 10.13 1.33
C GLU A 15 10.96 9.33 0.12
N GLU A 16 10.42 8.15 0.36
CA GLU A 16 9.87 7.31 -0.72
C GLU A 16 8.54 7.81 -1.26
N LEU A 17 7.73 8.46 -0.43
CA LEU A 17 6.53 9.16 -0.90
C LEU A 17 6.90 10.30 -1.86
N PHE A 18 7.94 11.09 -1.56
CA PHE A 18 8.38 12.15 -2.47
C PHE A 18 8.89 11.58 -3.79
N VAL A 19 9.64 10.47 -3.75
CA VAL A 19 10.05 9.75 -4.97
C VAL A 19 8.82 9.29 -5.77
N ALA A 20 7.84 8.65 -5.11
CA ALA A 20 6.64 8.15 -5.78
C ALA A 20 5.81 9.27 -6.43
N VAL A 21 5.66 10.41 -5.75
CA VAL A 21 4.93 11.58 -6.29
C VAL A 21 5.68 12.17 -7.49
N ARG A 22 7.00 12.32 -7.40
CA ARG A 22 7.81 12.83 -8.50
C ARG A 22 7.71 11.93 -9.73
N GLU A 23 7.96 10.63 -9.56
CA GLU A 23 7.84 9.63 -10.64
C GLU A 23 6.44 9.65 -11.26
N SER A 24 5.39 9.71 -10.43
CA SER A 24 4.01 9.76 -10.91
C SER A 24 3.75 10.99 -11.79
N ILE A 25 4.23 12.18 -11.42
CA ILE A 25 4.06 13.39 -12.24
C ILE A 25 4.87 13.30 -13.53
N GLU A 26 6.10 12.78 -13.45
CA GLU A 26 6.99 12.61 -14.60
C GLU A 26 6.41 11.64 -15.63
N GLU A 27 5.89 10.49 -15.20
CA GLU A 27 5.25 9.47 -16.04
C GLU A 27 3.94 9.95 -16.66
N ASN A 28 3.20 10.83 -15.98
CA ASN A 28 1.88 11.33 -16.45
C ASN A 28 1.95 12.70 -17.15
N GLY A 29 3.15 13.26 -17.34
CA GLY A 29 3.39 14.46 -18.14
C GLY A 29 3.53 15.75 -17.31
N VAL A 30 4.78 16.13 -17.06
CA VAL A 30 5.16 17.32 -16.28
C VAL A 30 4.56 18.63 -16.83
N VAL A 31 4.54 18.80 -18.16
CA VAL A 31 4.02 20.04 -18.79
C VAL A 31 2.52 20.21 -18.51
N GLY A 32 1.75 19.13 -18.63
CA GLY A 32 0.32 19.15 -18.34
C GLY A 32 0.05 19.46 -16.87
N PHE A 33 0.80 18.81 -15.97
CA PHE A 33 0.75 19.10 -14.54
C PHE A 33 1.04 20.57 -14.23
N GLN A 34 2.16 21.10 -14.71
CA GLN A 34 2.57 22.48 -14.46
C GLN A 34 1.54 23.49 -14.99
N ASN A 35 0.97 23.26 -16.18
CA ASN A 35 -0.06 24.13 -16.73
C ASN A 35 -1.35 24.12 -15.89
N ALA A 36 -1.68 22.99 -15.28
CA ALA A 36 -2.88 22.85 -14.46
C ALA A 36 -2.71 23.42 -13.04
N CYS A 37 -1.58 23.13 -12.38
CA CYS A 37 -1.34 23.57 -11.00
C CYS A 37 -0.70 24.95 -10.89
N GLY A 38 -0.13 25.49 -11.98
CA GLY A 38 0.53 26.80 -12.02
C GLY A 38 1.90 26.84 -11.37
N VAL A 39 2.46 25.70 -10.96
CA VAL A 39 3.76 25.59 -10.29
C VAL A 39 4.61 24.52 -10.99
N GLY A 40 5.92 24.76 -11.13
CA GLY A 40 6.84 23.74 -11.65
C GLY A 40 6.97 22.55 -10.71
N LEU A 41 7.36 21.39 -11.23
CA LEU A 41 7.51 20.15 -10.47
C LEU A 41 8.33 20.34 -9.19
N ASP A 42 9.53 20.94 -9.28
CA ASP A 42 10.38 21.12 -8.10
C ASP A 42 9.75 22.05 -7.06
N GLY A 43 9.06 23.11 -7.49
CA GLY A 43 8.34 24.00 -6.59
C GLY A 43 7.17 23.30 -5.88
N PHE A 44 6.46 22.41 -6.59
CA PHE A 44 5.43 21.58 -6.00
C PHE A 44 6.00 20.58 -4.99
N MET A 45 7.13 19.94 -5.30
CA MET A 45 7.79 19.00 -4.38
C MET A 45 8.26 19.69 -3.11
N GLU A 46 8.82 20.90 -3.20
CA GLU A 46 9.17 21.71 -2.02
C GLU A 46 7.95 22.06 -1.18
N LEU A 47 6.83 22.46 -1.81
CA LEU A 47 5.59 22.74 -1.09
C LEU A 47 5.06 21.50 -0.36
N LEU A 48 5.06 20.35 -1.03
CA LEU A 48 4.63 19.08 -0.44
C LEU A 48 5.52 18.68 0.74
N LYS A 49 6.84 18.89 0.60
CA LYS A 49 7.80 18.63 1.67
C LYS A 49 7.54 19.50 2.89
N VAL A 50 7.35 20.80 2.69
CA VAL A 50 6.99 21.72 3.77
C VAL A 50 5.69 21.30 4.43
N TYR A 51 4.67 20.94 3.65
CA TYR A 51 3.38 20.48 4.17
C TYR A 51 3.53 19.25 5.08
N LEU A 52 4.20 18.19 4.62
CA LEU A 52 4.35 16.96 5.39
C LEU A 52 5.26 17.13 6.62
N GLN A 53 6.25 18.02 6.56
CA GLN A 53 7.19 18.26 7.66
C GLN A 53 6.72 19.32 8.67
N SER A 54 5.68 20.08 8.34
CA SER A 54 5.12 21.15 9.19
C SER A 54 3.85 20.71 9.92
N THR A 55 3.56 19.41 10.01
CA THR A 55 2.42 18.91 10.77
C THR A 55 2.77 18.85 12.26
N PHE A 56 2.15 19.73 13.04
CA PHE A 56 2.26 19.79 14.50
C PHE A 56 1.01 19.20 15.16
N ILE A 57 1.22 18.45 16.24
CA ILE A 57 0.17 17.88 17.07
C ILE A 57 0.34 18.42 18.49
N LEU A 58 -0.71 19.00 19.06
CA LEU A 58 -0.78 19.31 20.48
C LEU A 58 -1.42 18.12 21.19
N PHE A 59 -0.66 17.46 22.06
CA PHE A 59 -1.13 16.31 22.83
C PHE A 59 -0.68 16.46 24.28
N GLU A 60 -1.63 16.39 25.22
CA GLU A 60 -1.38 16.54 26.66
C GLU A 60 -0.54 17.79 27.04
N GLY A 61 -0.73 18.90 26.31
CA GLY A 61 0.02 20.14 26.54
C GLY A 61 1.43 20.18 25.93
N GLY A 62 1.89 19.07 25.32
CA GLY A 62 3.13 19.00 24.55
C GLY A 62 2.90 19.24 23.05
N TYR A 63 3.89 19.83 22.38
CA TYR A 63 3.93 19.99 20.93
C TYR A 63 4.83 18.94 20.30
N TYR A 64 4.31 18.23 19.32
CA TYR A 64 5.01 17.17 18.59
C TYR A 64 4.98 17.46 17.09
N VAL A 65 6.06 17.09 16.40
CA VAL A 65 6.14 17.14 14.93
C VAL A 65 6.06 15.73 14.39
N GLN A 66 5.19 15.52 13.41
CA GLN A 66 5.09 14.25 12.71
C GLN A 66 6.33 14.04 11.84
N LYS A 67 7.08 12.95 12.09
CA LYS A 67 8.32 12.62 11.36
C LYS A 67 8.13 11.63 10.21
N ALA A 68 7.00 10.94 10.18
CA ALA A 68 6.64 9.96 9.17
C ALA A 68 5.11 9.87 9.07
N GLY A 69 4.62 9.31 7.97
CA GLY A 69 3.21 9.22 7.69
C GLY A 69 2.60 10.53 7.16
N ILE A 70 1.30 10.51 6.98
CA ILE A 70 0.50 11.58 6.43
C ILE A 70 -0.62 11.85 7.42
N CYS A 71 -0.90 13.13 7.69
CA CYS A 71 -1.92 13.51 8.66
C CYS A 71 -3.31 12.98 8.22
N ILE A 72 -3.89 12.09 9.03
CA ILE A 72 -5.25 11.57 8.80
C ILE A 72 -6.25 12.72 8.91
N GLY A 73 -7.21 12.78 7.99
CA GLY A 73 -8.18 13.87 7.89
C GLY A 73 -7.74 15.00 6.96
N SER A 74 -6.50 14.97 6.48
CA SER A 74 -6.11 15.80 5.35
C SER A 74 -6.81 15.35 4.07
N CYS A 75 -7.29 16.31 3.27
CA CYS A 75 -7.89 16.03 1.97
C CYS A 75 -6.90 15.43 0.97
N VAL A 76 -5.59 15.62 1.17
CA VAL A 76 -4.55 15.04 0.31
C VAL A 76 -4.04 13.69 0.80
N ALA A 77 -4.40 13.26 2.01
CA ALA A 77 -3.89 12.00 2.54
C ALA A 77 -4.27 10.77 1.69
N PRO A 78 -5.53 10.61 1.23
CA PRO A 78 -5.89 9.45 0.41
C PRO A 78 -5.10 9.37 -0.89
N VAL A 79 -4.98 10.49 -1.62
CA VAL A 79 -4.29 10.51 -2.91
C VAL A 79 -2.77 10.29 -2.76
N LEU A 80 -2.15 10.83 -1.72
CA LEU A 80 -0.72 10.61 -1.47
C LEU A 80 -0.44 9.15 -1.08
N CYS A 81 -1.31 8.56 -0.25
CA CYS A 81 -1.24 7.13 0.07
C CYS A 81 -1.41 6.27 -1.19
N ASP A 82 -2.39 6.57 -2.03
CA ASP A 82 -2.61 5.82 -3.27
C ASP A 82 -1.43 5.92 -4.24
N ILE A 83 -0.79 7.09 -4.37
CA ILE A 83 0.41 7.26 -5.20
C ILE A 83 1.57 6.42 -4.67
N PHE A 84 1.84 6.49 -3.35
CA PHE A 84 2.88 5.68 -2.72
C PHE A 84 2.61 4.18 -2.88
N LEU A 85 1.38 3.76 -2.59
CA LEU A 85 0.98 2.35 -2.72
C LEU A 85 0.97 1.90 -4.18
N ALA A 86 0.66 2.76 -5.15
CA ALA A 86 0.77 2.40 -6.56
C ALA A 86 2.22 2.10 -6.98
N LYS A 87 3.21 2.84 -6.46
CA LYS A 87 4.64 2.52 -6.68
C LYS A 87 5.00 1.19 -6.01
N PHE A 88 4.56 0.99 -4.76
CA PHE A 88 4.74 -0.26 -4.04
C PHE A 88 4.12 -1.46 -4.79
N ASP A 89 2.88 -1.33 -5.27
CA ASP A 89 2.13 -2.35 -6.00
C ASP A 89 2.88 -2.78 -7.26
N ARG A 90 3.44 -1.82 -8.03
CA ARG A 90 4.26 -2.12 -9.21
C ARG A 90 5.51 -2.90 -8.84
N ASN A 91 6.20 -2.50 -7.78
CA ASN A 91 7.42 -3.18 -7.32
C ASN A 91 7.13 -4.59 -6.82
N VAL A 92 6.03 -4.78 -6.07
CA VAL A 92 5.55 -6.09 -5.63
C VAL A 92 5.19 -6.94 -6.84
N GLN A 93 4.43 -6.41 -7.81
CA GLN A 93 4.07 -7.14 -9.02
C GLN A 93 5.31 -7.63 -9.78
N ASN A 94 6.31 -6.77 -9.95
CA ASN A 94 7.59 -7.13 -10.59
C ASN A 94 8.35 -8.18 -9.78
N GLY A 95 8.41 -8.04 -8.45
CA GLY A 95 9.07 -9.01 -7.57
C GLY A 95 8.37 -10.37 -7.48
N LEU A 96 7.08 -10.41 -7.82
CA LEU A 96 6.27 -11.62 -7.87
C LEU A 96 6.24 -12.28 -9.26
N GLU A 97 6.80 -11.64 -10.28
CA GLU A 97 6.86 -12.19 -11.64
C GLU A 97 7.58 -13.55 -11.64
N GLY A 98 6.99 -14.53 -12.33
CA GLY A 98 7.50 -15.91 -12.37
C GLY A 98 7.26 -16.74 -11.10
N LYS A 99 6.61 -16.20 -10.05
CA LYS A 99 6.15 -16.98 -8.89
C LYS A 99 4.74 -17.54 -9.12
N GLN A 100 4.29 -18.40 -8.21
CA GLN A 100 2.97 -19.06 -8.26
C GLN A 100 1.78 -18.14 -7.91
N VAL A 101 1.99 -16.81 -7.88
CA VAL A 101 0.94 -15.84 -7.57
C VAL A 101 0.16 -15.52 -8.83
N CYS A 102 -1.15 -15.74 -8.80
CA CYS A 102 -2.04 -15.46 -9.92
C CYS A 102 -2.45 -13.99 -9.94
N LYS A 103 -2.74 -13.43 -8.76
CA LYS A 103 -3.23 -12.07 -8.63
C LYS A 103 -3.00 -11.52 -7.24
N VAL A 104 -2.65 -10.24 -7.17
CA VAL A 104 -2.72 -9.42 -5.95
C VAL A 104 -3.74 -8.33 -6.23
N VAL A 105 -4.71 -8.17 -5.33
CA VAL A 105 -5.66 -7.04 -5.37
C VAL A 105 -5.60 -6.30 -4.05
N ARG A 106 -5.77 -4.99 -4.10
CA ARG A 106 -5.66 -4.10 -2.94
C ARG A 106 -6.92 -3.27 -2.79
N TYR A 107 -7.32 -3.05 -1.55
CA TYR A 107 -8.31 -2.06 -1.14
C TYR A 107 -7.71 -1.24 0.01
N VAL A 108 -7.29 -0.01 -0.28
CA VAL A 108 -6.54 0.84 0.68
C VAL A 108 -5.32 0.10 1.24
N ASP A 109 -5.34 -0.33 2.50
CA ASP A 109 -4.32 -1.05 3.26
C ASP A 109 -4.47 -2.59 3.22
N ASP A 110 -5.63 -3.09 2.81
CA ASP A 110 -5.93 -4.52 2.72
C ASP A 110 -5.55 -5.11 1.36
N TYR A 111 -4.79 -6.19 1.37
CA TYR A 111 -4.40 -6.96 0.19
C TYR A 111 -5.00 -8.35 0.23
N LEU A 112 -5.54 -8.79 -0.91
CA LEU A 112 -5.90 -10.17 -1.14
C LEU A 112 -4.94 -10.78 -2.16
N VAL A 113 -4.23 -11.82 -1.73
CA VAL A 113 -3.27 -12.56 -2.55
C VAL A 113 -3.87 -13.90 -2.96
N LEU A 114 -3.98 -14.09 -4.27
CA LEU A 114 -4.45 -15.31 -4.93
C LEU A 114 -3.27 -16.01 -5.60
N TRP A 115 -3.11 -17.30 -5.32
CA TRP A 115 -2.02 -18.11 -5.85
C TRP A 115 -2.55 -19.48 -6.29
N GLN A 116 -1.81 -20.12 -7.19
CA GLN A 116 -2.16 -21.45 -7.65
C GLN A 116 -1.68 -22.49 -6.64
N ARG A 117 -2.63 -23.30 -6.13
CA ARG A 117 -2.30 -24.41 -5.24
C ARG A 117 -1.63 -25.52 -6.05
N SER A 118 -0.52 -26.04 -5.52
CA SER A 118 0.24 -27.16 -6.09
C SER A 118 0.53 -28.17 -4.98
N GLU A 119 0.44 -29.46 -5.28
CA GLU A 119 0.73 -30.54 -4.31
C GLU A 119 2.19 -30.51 -3.83
N ASN A 120 3.09 -29.99 -4.66
CA ASN A 120 4.53 -29.95 -4.38
C ASN A 120 4.95 -28.71 -3.59
N LEU A 121 4.04 -27.79 -3.29
CA LEU A 121 4.37 -26.49 -2.71
C LEU A 121 3.55 -26.24 -1.44
N LEU A 122 4.24 -26.07 -0.31
CA LEU A 122 3.58 -25.81 0.96
C LEU A 122 3.04 -24.38 0.98
N THR A 123 1.84 -24.19 1.52
CA THR A 123 1.22 -22.87 1.67
C THR A 123 2.13 -21.89 2.40
N CYS A 124 2.80 -22.33 3.47
CA CYS A 124 3.73 -21.49 4.23
C CYS A 124 4.87 -20.95 3.36
N GLN A 125 5.44 -21.76 2.47
CA GLN A 125 6.55 -21.34 1.60
C GLN A 125 6.11 -20.27 0.60
N VAL A 126 4.90 -20.40 0.06
CA VAL A 126 4.34 -19.37 -0.85
C VAL A 126 4.14 -18.07 -0.09
N VAL A 127 3.50 -18.14 1.07
CA VAL A 127 3.20 -16.97 1.91
C VAL A 127 4.49 -16.27 2.34
N GLU A 128 5.48 -16.99 2.85
CA GLU A 128 6.79 -16.46 3.21
C GLU A 128 7.49 -15.82 2.01
N SER A 129 7.43 -16.44 0.83
CA SER A 129 8.02 -15.88 -0.40
C SER A 129 7.36 -14.56 -0.82
N VAL A 130 6.03 -14.47 -0.70
CA VAL A 130 5.28 -13.26 -1.02
C VAL A 130 5.55 -12.17 0.02
N LEU A 131 5.46 -12.50 1.32
CA LEU A 131 5.73 -11.54 2.39
C LEU A 131 7.16 -11.01 2.34
N LYS A 132 8.12 -11.85 1.93
CA LYS A 132 9.48 -11.38 1.66
C LYS A 132 9.51 -10.32 0.57
N VAL A 133 8.81 -10.51 -0.55
CA VAL A 133 8.72 -9.49 -1.60
C VAL A 133 8.05 -8.22 -1.10
N PHE A 134 6.99 -8.34 -0.30
CA PHE A 134 6.35 -7.17 0.32
C PHE A 134 7.35 -6.42 1.19
N HIS A 135 8.01 -7.09 2.13
CA HIS A 135 9.00 -6.47 3.02
C HIS A 135 10.15 -5.82 2.26
N ASP A 136 10.73 -6.51 1.27
CA ASP A 136 11.85 -6.02 0.47
C ASP A 136 11.50 -4.73 -0.31
N ASN A 137 10.22 -4.49 -0.61
CA ASN A 137 9.74 -3.32 -1.36
C ASN A 137 8.98 -2.28 -0.53
N SER A 138 8.77 -2.54 0.76
CA SER A 138 7.87 -1.76 1.62
C SER A 138 8.43 -0.47 2.18
N SER A 139 9.76 -0.29 2.10
CA SER A 139 10.47 0.84 2.71
C SER A 139 10.13 1.07 4.19
N GLY A 140 9.86 -0.01 4.93
CA GLY A 140 9.62 0.03 6.37
C GLY A 140 8.16 -0.10 6.79
N LEU A 141 7.21 -0.29 5.87
CA LEU A 141 5.85 -0.69 6.26
C LEU A 141 5.88 -2.05 6.98
N LYS A 142 4.95 -2.18 7.92
CA LYS A 142 4.72 -3.42 8.66
C LYS A 142 3.50 -4.11 8.08
N PHE A 143 3.53 -5.43 8.07
CA PHE A 143 2.45 -6.24 7.53
C PHE A 143 1.98 -7.26 8.55
N SER A 144 0.67 -7.44 8.61
CA SER A 144 0.02 -8.60 9.22
C SER A 144 -0.58 -9.46 8.11
N HIS A 145 -0.89 -10.74 8.37
CA HIS A 145 -1.51 -11.60 7.37
C HIS A 145 -2.43 -12.64 8.01
N GLU A 146 -3.44 -13.05 7.25
CA GLU A 146 -4.39 -14.09 7.65
C GLU A 146 -4.42 -15.21 6.61
N LEU A 147 -4.24 -16.44 7.09
CA LEU A 147 -4.36 -17.65 6.28
C LEU A 147 -5.82 -18.13 6.26
N PRO A 148 -6.29 -18.74 5.16
CA PRO A 148 -7.63 -19.31 5.12
C PRO A 148 -7.84 -20.36 6.22
N ASP A 149 -8.97 -20.30 6.91
CA ASP A 149 -9.46 -21.35 7.80
C ASP A 149 -10.42 -22.28 7.03
N GLY A 150 -9.90 -23.44 6.65
CA GLY A 150 -10.60 -24.39 5.78
C GLY A 150 -10.84 -23.80 4.38
N GLN A 151 -12.10 -23.49 4.08
CA GLN A 151 -12.51 -22.86 2.81
C GLN A 151 -12.77 -21.36 2.95
N PHE A 152 -12.63 -20.81 4.16
CA PHE A 152 -13.02 -19.43 4.45
C PHE A 152 -11.81 -18.53 4.62
N LEU A 153 -11.95 -17.26 4.24
CA LEU A 153 -10.95 -16.20 4.48
C LEU A 153 -11.69 -14.91 4.78
N GLN A 154 -11.25 -14.18 5.80
CA GLN A 154 -11.73 -12.82 6.02
C GLN A 154 -10.99 -11.83 5.11
N PHE A 155 -11.75 -10.93 4.49
CA PHE A 155 -11.21 -9.81 3.71
C PHE A 155 -12.19 -8.64 3.75
N LEU A 156 -11.76 -7.48 4.26
CA LEU A 156 -12.66 -6.36 4.59
C LEU A 156 -13.79 -6.83 5.53
N ASP A 157 -15.01 -6.33 5.32
CA ASP A 157 -16.22 -6.77 6.03
C ASP A 157 -16.84 -8.07 5.46
N LEU A 158 -16.09 -8.80 4.62
CA LEU A 158 -16.57 -9.97 3.91
C LEU A 158 -15.89 -11.25 4.37
N ARG A 159 -16.70 -12.28 4.59
CA ARG A 159 -16.24 -13.66 4.68
C ARG A 159 -16.30 -14.30 3.31
N LEU A 160 -15.14 -14.57 2.72
CA LEU A 160 -15.01 -15.25 1.44
C LEU A 160 -15.00 -16.76 1.64
N GLN A 161 -15.78 -17.51 0.86
CA GLN A 161 -15.75 -18.97 0.81
C GLN A 161 -15.31 -19.45 -0.57
N PHE A 162 -14.16 -20.14 -0.61
CA PHE A 162 -13.61 -20.70 -1.83
C PHE A 162 -14.11 -22.13 -2.05
N THR A 163 -14.97 -22.31 -3.05
CA THR A 163 -15.41 -23.63 -3.52
C THR A 163 -14.63 -24.04 -4.77
N GLY A 164 -14.75 -25.29 -5.22
CA GLY A 164 -13.99 -25.78 -6.38
C GLY A 164 -14.23 -25.00 -7.68
N ASN A 165 -15.40 -24.40 -7.86
CA ASN A 165 -15.80 -23.77 -9.14
C ASN A 165 -16.13 -22.28 -9.03
N HIS A 166 -16.31 -21.74 -7.81
CA HIS A 166 -16.72 -20.35 -7.60
C HIS A 166 -16.37 -19.87 -6.19
N VAL A 167 -16.41 -18.55 -5.99
CA VAL A 167 -16.25 -17.91 -4.69
C VAL A 167 -17.59 -17.37 -4.24
N CYS A 168 -18.04 -17.78 -3.06
CA CYS A 168 -19.18 -17.18 -2.37
C CYS A 168 -18.69 -16.14 -1.36
N TRP A 169 -19.55 -15.19 -1.00
CA TRP A 169 -19.27 -14.22 0.05
C TRP A 169 -20.50 -13.96 0.89
N SER A 170 -20.27 -13.62 2.15
CA SER A 170 -21.29 -13.12 3.09
C SER A 170 -20.68 -12.01 3.92
N TYR A 171 -21.51 -11.11 4.45
CA TYR A 171 -21.05 -10.21 5.51
C TYR A 171 -20.63 -11.04 6.73
N HIS A 172 -19.54 -10.62 7.38
CA HIS A 172 -19.15 -11.17 8.66
C HIS A 172 -20.12 -10.69 9.76
#